data_AF-A0A0R0K6P3-F1
#
_entry.id   AF-A0A0R0K6P3-F1
#
_cell.length_a   1.000
_cell.length_b   1.000
_cell.length_c   1.000
_cell.angle_alpha   90.00
_cell.angle_beta   90.00
_cell.angle_gamma   90.00
#
_symmetry.space_group_name_H-M   'P 1'
#
loop_
_entity.id
_entity.type
_entity.pdbx_description
1 polymer ?
#
loop_
_entity_poly.entity_id
_entity_poly.type
_entity_poly.pdbx_seq_one_letter_code
_entity_poly.pdbx_strand_id
1 'polypeptide(L)'
;MDLSDHPVLCLGGNSGLHSIGVSMFIVTNNGSGHSVTGLRYKEYQLQDFSSWFLKELNNSRNWERLKVCLVKSDDCNNLSKKYKTPKQYKSAKLSPIEAGCCRPPSQCGYPAVNASYYDLTFHPVSPNNDCKRYKNYRAVKCYDCDSCKAGVAQYMKTEWRVVAIFNVVLFVVLCIIYFVGCCARRNAARSHSKA
;
A
#
# COMPACT_ATOMS: atom_id res chain seq x y z
N MET A 1 13.08 -13.80 6.85
CA MET A 1 12.37 -12.57 6.42
C MET A 1 13.18 -12.05 5.25
N ASP A 2 12.86 -12.52 4.06
CA ASP A 2 13.64 -12.18 2.87
C ASP A 2 13.28 -10.77 2.41
N LEU A 3 14.31 -10.01 2.08
CA LEU A 3 14.22 -8.63 1.56
C LEU A 3 13.44 -8.57 0.22
N SER A 4 13.11 -9.72 -0.37
CA SER A 4 12.46 -9.89 -1.67
C SER A 4 10.93 -9.91 -1.61
N ASP A 5 10.31 -9.95 -0.42
CA ASP A 5 8.85 -10.06 -0.26
C ASP A 5 8.14 -8.70 -0.21
N HIS A 6 8.86 -7.58 -0.35
CA HIS A 6 8.24 -6.25 -0.36
C HIS A 6 7.59 -5.95 -1.73
N PRO A 7 6.28 -5.65 -1.79
CA PRO A 7 5.57 -5.24 -3.01
C PRO A 7 6.22 -4.05 -3.75
N VAL A 8 6.96 -3.22 -3.01
CA VAL A 8 7.73 -2.08 -3.55
C VAL A 8 8.86 -2.54 -4.49
N LEU A 9 9.48 -3.69 -4.21
CA LEU A 9 10.54 -4.26 -5.04
C LEU A 9 10.01 -5.01 -6.26
N CYS A 10 8.73 -5.41 -6.26
CA CYS A 10 8.10 -6.07 -7.40
C CYS A 10 7.84 -5.16 -8.61
N LEU A 11 7.88 -3.85 -8.42
CA LEU A 11 7.92 -2.87 -9.51
C LEU A 11 9.35 -2.59 -10.00
N GLY A 12 10.36 -3.18 -9.35
CA GLY A 12 11.77 -2.96 -9.59
C GLY A 12 12.32 -3.74 -10.78
N GLY A 13 12.09 -3.22 -11.98
CA GLY A 13 12.85 -3.58 -13.17
C GLY A 13 13.31 -2.30 -13.88
N ASN A 14 14.52 -1.84 -13.56
CA ASN A 14 15.25 -0.74 -14.22
C ASN A 14 14.49 0.58 -14.43
N SER A 15 14.60 1.49 -13.48
CA SER A 15 14.56 2.93 -13.80
C SER A 15 15.38 3.70 -12.76
N GLY A 16 16.70 3.70 -13.00
CA GLY A 16 17.56 4.71 -12.40
C GLY A 16 17.06 6.10 -12.79
N LEU A 17 17.07 7.01 -11.82
CA LEU A 17 17.16 8.44 -12.03
C LEU A 17 15.91 9.19 -12.55
N HIS A 18 14.76 9.08 -11.87
CA HIS A 18 13.65 10.07 -12.01
C HIS A 18 12.94 10.33 -10.66
N SER A 19 13.66 10.27 -9.54
CA SER A 19 13.08 10.00 -8.20
C SER A 19 12.81 11.21 -7.30
N ILE A 20 13.08 12.46 -7.73
CA ILE A 20 12.94 13.61 -6.80
C ILE A 20 11.59 14.35 -6.96
N GLY A 21 11.08 14.53 -8.18
CA GLY A 21 9.84 15.29 -8.41
C GLY A 21 8.54 14.58 -8.02
N VAL A 22 8.52 13.25 -8.05
CA VAL A 22 7.32 12.44 -7.78
C VAL A 22 6.99 12.36 -6.27
N SER A 23 8.02 12.55 -5.42
CA SER A 23 7.95 12.34 -3.97
C SER A 23 7.07 13.36 -3.23
N MET A 24 6.88 14.58 -3.78
CA MET A 24 6.03 15.60 -3.14
C MET A 24 4.52 15.35 -3.32
N PHE A 25 4.11 14.69 -4.40
CA PHE A 25 2.69 14.49 -4.73
C PHE A 25 2.04 13.32 -3.98
N ILE A 26 2.84 12.38 -3.47
CA ILE A 26 2.33 11.16 -2.81
C ILE A 26 1.89 11.43 -1.35
N VAL A 27 2.42 12.49 -0.73
CA VAL A 27 2.18 12.79 0.68
C VAL A 27 0.77 13.39 0.93
N THR A 28 0.13 13.97 -0.08
CA THR A 28 -1.04 14.86 0.11
C THR A 28 -2.41 14.29 -0.20
N ASN A 29 -2.55 13.12 -0.83
CA ASN A 29 -3.87 12.58 -1.18
C ASN A 29 -4.44 11.63 -0.11
N ASN A 30 -5.64 11.91 0.39
CA ASN A 30 -6.26 11.24 1.54
C ASN A 30 -6.96 9.91 1.21
N GLY A 31 -6.21 8.83 1.00
CA GLY A 31 -6.74 7.48 1.20
C GLY A 31 -7.06 7.23 2.68
N SER A 32 -8.29 7.53 3.11
CA SER A 32 -8.78 7.29 4.46
C SER A 32 -9.59 6.01 4.49
N GLY A 33 -8.93 4.87 4.77
CA GLY A 33 -9.61 3.58 4.88
C GLY A 33 -10.85 3.64 5.79
N HIS A 34 -11.91 2.97 5.36
CA HIS A 34 -13.21 2.94 5.99
C HIS A 34 -13.25 1.92 7.14
N SER A 35 -13.74 2.35 8.30
CA SER A 35 -14.00 1.43 9.42
C SER A 35 -15.32 0.70 9.21
N VAL A 36 -15.30 -0.62 9.38
CA VAL A 36 -16.50 -1.45 9.31
C VAL A 36 -16.89 -1.86 10.74
N THR A 37 -18.17 -1.73 11.07
CA THR A 37 -18.70 -2.07 12.39
C THR A 37 -18.39 -3.52 12.76
N GLY A 38 -17.75 -3.73 13.91
CA GLY A 38 -17.37 -5.06 14.41
C GLY A 38 -16.03 -5.61 13.89
N LEU A 39 -15.27 -4.83 13.10
CA LEU A 39 -13.92 -5.17 12.64
C LEU A 39 -12.89 -4.18 13.20
N ARG A 40 -11.72 -4.68 13.63
CA ARG A 40 -10.60 -3.85 14.14
C ARG A 40 -9.72 -3.24 13.03
N TYR A 41 -9.87 -3.71 11.80
CA TYR A 41 -9.09 -3.29 10.63
C TYR A 41 -9.96 -2.46 9.67
N LYS A 42 -9.28 -1.72 8.78
CA LYS A 42 -9.92 -0.83 7.82
C LYS A 42 -10.04 -1.50 6.46
N GLU A 43 -11.14 -1.22 5.77
CA GLU A 43 -11.31 -1.58 4.35
C GLU A 43 -10.95 -0.37 3.49
N TYR A 44 -10.43 -0.63 2.29
CA TYR A 44 -9.97 0.42 1.38
C TYR A 44 -10.79 0.34 0.10
N GLN A 45 -11.29 1.48 -0.37
CA GLN A 45 -12.00 1.56 -1.64
C GLN A 45 -11.13 2.26 -2.66
N LEU A 46 -11.21 1.79 -3.90
CA LEU A 46 -10.36 2.30 -4.97
C LEU A 46 -10.68 3.78 -5.29
N GLN A 47 -11.94 4.18 -5.11
CA GLN A 47 -12.43 5.56 -5.30
C GLN A 47 -11.80 6.60 -4.37
N ASP A 48 -11.18 6.19 -3.26
CA ASP A 48 -10.55 7.11 -2.29
C ASP A 48 -9.17 7.59 -2.76
N PHE A 49 -8.67 7.05 -3.88
CA PHE A 49 -7.35 7.35 -4.44
C PHE A 49 -7.47 8.23 -5.68
N SER A 50 -6.41 9.01 -5.96
CA SER A 50 -6.39 9.93 -7.10
C SER A 50 -6.49 9.18 -8.44
N SER A 51 -7.18 9.78 -9.41
CA SER A 51 -7.38 9.21 -10.74
C SER A 51 -6.08 8.83 -11.45
N TRP A 52 -5.00 9.58 -11.22
CA TRP A 52 -3.67 9.26 -11.75
C TRP A 52 -3.11 7.94 -11.18
N PHE A 53 -3.23 7.73 -9.86
CA PHE A 53 -2.78 6.51 -9.20
C PHE A 53 -3.60 5.29 -9.64
N LEU A 54 -4.90 5.49 -9.84
CA LEU A 54 -5.79 4.47 -10.40
C LEU A 54 -5.41 4.09 -11.83
N LYS A 55 -5.03 5.07 -12.65
CA LYS A 55 -4.60 4.83 -14.03
C LYS A 55 -3.34 3.96 -14.09
N GLU A 56 -2.41 4.17 -13.15
CA GLU A 56 -1.19 3.37 -13.05
C GLU A 56 -1.49 1.92 -12.62
N LEU A 57 -2.34 1.73 -11.60
CA LEU A 57 -2.76 0.40 -11.15
C LEU A 57 -3.68 -0.32 -12.13
N ASN A 58 -4.42 0.41 -12.96
CA ASN A 58 -5.28 -0.17 -13.97
C ASN A 58 -4.53 -0.56 -15.25
N ASN A 59 -3.25 -0.21 -15.36
CA ASN A 59 -2.41 -0.69 -16.44
C ASN A 59 -2.17 -2.21 -16.28
N SER A 60 -2.80 -3.01 -17.14
CA SER A 60 -2.82 -4.47 -17.04
C SER A 60 -1.43 -5.08 -16.95
N ARG A 61 -0.45 -4.56 -17.69
CA ARG A 61 0.91 -5.10 -17.71
C ARG A 61 1.64 -4.91 -16.38
N ASN A 62 1.46 -3.77 -15.72
CA ASN A 62 2.08 -3.47 -14.43
C ASN A 62 1.35 -4.24 -13.31
N TRP A 63 0.02 -4.32 -13.38
CA TRP A 63 -0.77 -5.10 -12.43
C TRP A 63 -0.47 -6.59 -12.49
N GLU A 64 -0.32 -7.19 -13.67
CA GLU A 64 0.02 -8.62 -13.77
C GLU A 64 1.35 -8.95 -13.10
N ARG A 65 2.38 -8.11 -13.27
CA ARG A 65 3.66 -8.30 -12.55
C ARG A 65 3.49 -8.21 -11.04
N LEU A 66 2.75 -7.21 -10.58
CA LEU A 66 2.47 -7.02 -9.17
C LEU A 66 1.66 -8.18 -8.59
N LYS A 67 0.66 -8.66 -9.34
CA LYS A 67 -0.18 -9.80 -8.98
C LYS A 67 0.65 -11.05 -8.77
N VAL A 68 1.57 -11.37 -9.69
CA VAL A 68 2.47 -12.54 -9.56
C VAL A 68 3.22 -12.47 -8.23
N CYS A 69 3.69 -11.29 -7.84
CA CYS A 69 4.31 -11.10 -6.53
C CYS A 69 3.34 -11.27 -5.35
N LEU A 70 2.14 -10.70 -5.41
CA LEU A 70 1.14 -10.81 -4.34
C LEU A 70 0.63 -12.25 -4.15
N VAL A 71 0.56 -13.03 -5.22
CA VAL A 71 0.22 -14.45 -5.17
C VAL A 71 1.36 -15.27 -4.56
N LYS A 72 2.61 -14.89 -4.87
CA LYS A 72 3.81 -15.53 -4.31
C LYS A 72 4.04 -15.14 -2.85
N SER A 73 3.59 -13.95 -2.44
CA SER A 73 3.76 -13.49 -1.07
C SER A 73 3.03 -14.40 -0.10
N ASP A 74 3.67 -14.64 1.04
CA ASP A 74 3.09 -15.45 2.10
C ASP A 74 2.14 -14.67 3.00
N ASP A 75 1.81 -13.41 2.69
CA ASP A 75 0.89 -12.59 3.51
C ASP A 75 -0.48 -13.26 3.65
N CYS A 76 -1.08 -13.60 2.50
CA CYS A 76 -2.37 -14.28 2.46
C CYS A 76 -2.32 -15.72 3.00
N ASN A 77 -1.15 -16.33 3.11
CA ASN A 77 -0.96 -17.72 3.51
C ASN A 77 -0.65 -17.84 5.00
N ASN A 78 0.15 -16.91 5.51
CA ASN A 78 0.43 -16.75 6.92
C ASN A 78 -0.81 -16.28 7.67
N LEU A 79 -1.74 -15.59 7.01
CA LEU A 79 -2.96 -15.15 7.65
C LEU A 79 -3.80 -16.29 8.21
N SER A 80 -3.98 -17.38 7.46
CA SER A 80 -4.70 -18.57 7.93
C SER A 80 -3.92 -19.34 9.01
N LYS A 81 -2.59 -19.28 8.97
CA LYS A 81 -1.72 -19.87 10.01
C LYS A 81 -1.78 -19.08 11.32
N LYS A 82 -1.81 -17.74 11.22
CA LYS A 82 -1.76 -16.79 12.34
C LYS A 82 -3.11 -16.66 13.05
N TYR A 83 -4.20 -16.70 12.30
CA TYR A 83 -5.55 -16.58 12.84
C TYR A 83 -6.37 -17.82 12.48
N LYS A 84 -6.51 -18.75 13.44
CA LYS A 84 -7.25 -19.99 13.22
C LYS A 84 -8.77 -19.81 13.35
N THR A 85 -9.21 -18.87 14.18
CA THR A 85 -10.63 -18.68 14.48
C THR A 85 -11.18 -17.39 13.86
N PRO A 86 -12.45 -17.36 13.41
CA PRO A 86 -13.09 -16.14 12.94
C PRO A 86 -13.12 -15.01 13.98
N LYS A 87 -13.16 -15.34 15.27
CA LYS A 87 -13.13 -14.35 16.36
C LYS A 87 -11.78 -13.65 16.47
N GLN A 88 -10.68 -14.39 16.43
CA GLN A 88 -9.32 -13.82 16.43
C GLN A 88 -9.05 -13.02 15.17
N TYR A 89 -9.56 -13.48 14.03
CA TYR A 89 -9.52 -12.74 12.77
C TYR A 89 -10.32 -11.41 12.86
N LYS A 90 -11.50 -11.46 13.50
CA LYS A 90 -12.32 -10.34 13.99
C LYS A 90 -11.49 -9.15 14.53
N SER A 91 -10.66 -9.49 15.49
CA SER A 91 -9.87 -8.55 16.29
C SER A 91 -8.44 -8.35 15.77
N ALA A 92 -8.05 -9.03 14.68
CA ALA A 92 -6.71 -8.97 14.14
C ALA A 92 -6.37 -7.59 13.58
N LYS A 93 -5.11 -7.20 13.75
CA LYS A 93 -4.53 -6.04 13.06
C LYS A 93 -3.97 -6.52 11.73
N LEU A 94 -4.79 -6.40 10.69
CA LEU A 94 -4.44 -6.75 9.31
C LEU A 94 -3.74 -5.59 8.61
N SER A 95 -2.78 -5.92 7.75
CA SER A 95 -2.21 -4.99 6.79
C SER A 95 -3.24 -4.65 5.68
N PRO A 96 -3.06 -3.53 4.96
CA PRO A 96 -3.97 -3.17 3.86
C PRO A 96 -4.04 -4.25 2.76
N ILE A 97 -2.94 -4.96 2.50
CA ILE A 97 -2.91 -6.05 1.52
C ILE A 97 -3.69 -7.26 2.04
N GLU A 98 -3.50 -7.64 3.31
CA GLU A 98 -4.24 -8.75 3.88
C GLU A 98 -5.75 -8.49 3.91
N ALA A 99 -6.15 -7.25 4.25
CA ALA A 99 -7.54 -6.84 4.30
C ALA A 99 -8.18 -6.64 2.91
N GLY A 100 -7.40 -6.27 1.88
CA GLY A 100 -7.91 -6.00 0.54
C GLY A 100 -7.85 -7.17 -0.44
N CYS A 101 -6.80 -8.01 -0.36
CA CYS A 101 -6.53 -9.06 -1.34
C CYS A 101 -6.88 -10.47 -0.84
N CYS A 102 -6.78 -10.72 0.47
CA CYS A 102 -6.94 -12.06 1.02
C CYS A 102 -8.38 -12.40 1.43
N ARG A 103 -9.28 -11.41 1.49
CA ARG A 103 -10.69 -11.59 1.85
C ARG A 103 -11.62 -10.97 0.80
N PRO A 104 -12.89 -11.41 0.72
CA PRO A 104 -13.91 -10.70 -0.01
C PRO A 104 -14.33 -9.44 0.75
N PRO A 105 -14.76 -8.37 0.04
CA PRO A 105 -15.33 -7.18 0.66
C PRO A 105 -16.48 -7.50 1.61
N SER A 106 -16.59 -6.79 2.74
CA SER A 106 -17.65 -7.06 3.73
C SER A 106 -19.07 -6.91 3.16
N GLN A 107 -19.26 -6.05 2.16
CA GLN A 107 -20.51 -5.88 1.42
C GLN A 107 -20.98 -7.14 0.67
N CYS A 108 -20.10 -8.09 0.38
CA CYS A 108 -20.52 -9.33 -0.29
C CYS A 108 -21.35 -10.24 0.63
N GLY A 109 -21.20 -10.11 1.95
CA GLY A 109 -22.01 -10.84 2.92
C GLY A 109 -21.69 -12.34 3.07
N TYR A 110 -20.60 -12.84 2.47
CA TYR A 110 -20.22 -14.24 2.59
C TYR A 110 -19.91 -14.63 4.04
N PRO A 111 -20.51 -15.71 4.59
CA PRO A 111 -20.21 -16.15 5.93
C PRO A 111 -18.79 -16.75 5.98
N ALA A 112 -17.99 -16.27 6.94
CA ALA A 112 -16.63 -16.74 7.13
C ALA A 112 -16.64 -18.08 7.88
N VAL A 113 -16.22 -19.15 7.19
CA VAL A 113 -16.04 -20.47 7.80
C VAL A 113 -14.71 -20.50 8.56
N ASN A 114 -13.65 -19.97 7.94
CA ASN A 114 -12.32 -19.82 8.52
C ASN A 114 -11.71 -18.46 8.15
N ALA A 115 -10.54 -18.11 8.69
CA ALA A 115 -9.87 -16.83 8.43
C ALA A 115 -9.46 -16.58 6.96
N SER A 116 -9.50 -17.60 6.12
CA SER A 116 -9.23 -17.48 4.68
C SER A 116 -10.17 -18.33 3.82
N TYR A 117 -11.31 -18.75 4.39
CA TYR A 117 -12.29 -19.57 3.69
C TYR A 117 -13.69 -19.06 3.97
N TYR A 118 -14.41 -18.74 2.90
CA TYR A 118 -15.75 -18.18 2.92
C TYR A 118 -16.71 -19.12 2.20
N ASP A 119 -17.93 -19.25 2.72
CA ASP A 119 -18.92 -20.06 2.02
C ASP A 119 -19.50 -19.28 0.84
N LEU A 120 -19.16 -19.72 -0.37
CA LEU A 120 -19.58 -19.11 -1.63
C LEU A 120 -20.88 -19.71 -2.18
N THR A 121 -21.49 -20.68 -1.48
CA THR A 121 -22.82 -21.20 -1.86
C THR A 121 -23.92 -20.18 -1.57
N PHE A 122 -23.66 -19.21 -0.69
CA PHE A 122 -24.56 -18.09 -0.44
C PHE A 122 -24.52 -17.08 -1.59
N HIS A 123 -25.69 -16.57 -1.97
CA HIS A 123 -25.77 -15.48 -2.94
C HIS A 123 -25.13 -14.21 -2.36
N PRO A 124 -24.24 -13.52 -3.12
CA PRO A 124 -23.68 -12.26 -2.66
C PRO A 124 -24.80 -11.25 -2.46
N VAL A 125 -24.78 -10.58 -1.30
CA VAL A 125 -25.77 -9.56 -0.93
C VAL A 125 -25.61 -8.30 -1.81
N SER A 126 -24.41 -8.07 -2.34
CA SER A 126 -24.07 -6.90 -3.15
C SER A 126 -23.90 -7.27 -4.63
N PRO A 127 -24.35 -6.39 -5.57
CA PRO A 127 -24.12 -6.56 -6.99
C PRO A 127 -22.66 -6.27 -7.41
N ASN A 128 -21.76 -5.96 -6.47
CA ASN A 128 -20.38 -5.62 -6.77
C ASN A 128 -19.66 -6.77 -7.52
N ASN A 129 -18.95 -6.40 -8.58
CA ASN A 129 -18.15 -7.32 -9.39
C ASN A 129 -17.02 -7.99 -8.57
N ASP A 130 -16.51 -7.33 -7.54
CA ASP A 130 -15.51 -7.90 -6.61
C ASP A 130 -16.01 -9.20 -5.98
N CYS A 131 -17.31 -9.27 -5.65
CA CYS A 131 -17.92 -10.47 -5.07
C CYS A 131 -17.93 -11.65 -6.06
N LYS A 132 -18.06 -11.37 -7.36
CA LYS A 132 -18.04 -12.40 -8.42
C LYS A 132 -16.63 -12.88 -8.75
N ARG A 133 -15.65 -11.97 -8.64
CA ARG A 133 -14.23 -12.26 -8.92
C ARG A 133 -13.56 -13.03 -7.80
N TYR A 134 -13.99 -12.85 -6.55
CA TYR A 134 -13.44 -13.56 -5.42
C TYR A 134 -13.60 -15.09 -5.54
N LYS A 135 -12.52 -15.83 -5.27
CA LYS A 135 -12.51 -17.31 -5.15
C LYS A 135 -11.70 -17.76 -3.95
N ASN A 136 -12.04 -18.89 -3.33
CA ASN A 136 -11.27 -19.45 -2.20
C ASN A 136 -9.93 -20.11 -2.60
N TYR A 137 -9.50 -20.01 -3.86
CA TYR A 137 -8.23 -20.57 -4.32
C TYR A 137 -7.06 -19.66 -3.95
N ARG A 138 -5.98 -20.27 -3.42
CA ARG A 138 -4.76 -19.57 -2.99
C ARG A 138 -4.17 -18.67 -4.09
N ALA A 139 -4.24 -19.09 -5.35
CA ALA A 139 -3.69 -18.37 -6.49
C ALA A 139 -4.61 -17.29 -7.09
N VAL A 140 -5.89 -17.25 -6.71
CA VAL A 140 -6.89 -16.37 -7.35
C VAL A 140 -7.43 -15.33 -6.36
N LYS A 141 -7.78 -15.74 -5.13
CA LYS A 141 -8.34 -14.91 -4.04
C LYS A 141 -9.12 -13.69 -4.56
N CYS A 142 -8.86 -12.49 -4.03
CA CYS A 142 -9.38 -11.24 -4.59
C CYS A 142 -8.26 -10.47 -5.33
N TYR A 143 -7.26 -11.15 -5.88
CA TYR A 143 -6.13 -10.48 -6.53
C TYR A 143 -6.52 -9.71 -7.81
N ASP A 144 -7.70 -9.94 -8.35
CA ASP A 144 -8.27 -9.19 -9.48
C ASP A 144 -9.40 -8.23 -9.08
N CYS A 145 -9.61 -8.02 -7.79
CA CYS A 145 -10.61 -7.12 -7.25
C CYS A 145 -10.09 -5.69 -7.13
N ASP A 146 -11.00 -4.73 -7.23
CA ASP A 146 -10.67 -3.32 -7.02
C ASP A 146 -10.34 -3.04 -5.55
N SER A 147 -10.95 -3.81 -4.63
CA SER A 147 -10.60 -3.81 -3.21
C SER A 147 -9.14 -4.21 -2.92
N CYS A 148 -8.57 -5.14 -3.72
CA CYS A 148 -7.16 -5.52 -3.59
C CYS A 148 -6.24 -4.43 -4.13
N LYS A 149 -6.58 -3.84 -5.29
CA LYS A 149 -5.88 -2.68 -5.83
C LYS A 149 -5.85 -1.52 -4.84
N ALA A 150 -6.96 -1.28 -4.14
CA ALA A 150 -7.05 -0.25 -3.09
C ALA A 150 -6.18 -0.59 -1.86
N GLY A 151 -6.14 -1.86 -1.45
CA GLY A 151 -5.25 -2.32 -0.38
C GLY A 151 -3.76 -2.12 -0.73
N VAL A 152 -3.37 -2.48 -1.95
CA VAL A 152 -2.03 -2.22 -2.50
C VAL A 152 -1.75 -0.73 -2.56
N ALA A 153 -2.71 0.08 -3.03
CA ALA A 153 -2.58 1.52 -3.12
C ALA A 153 -2.23 2.14 -1.76
N GLN A 154 -2.96 1.74 -0.72
CA GLN A 154 -2.70 2.21 0.63
C GLN A 154 -1.33 1.74 1.14
N TYR A 155 -1.00 0.48 0.89
CA TYR A 155 0.27 -0.09 1.32
C TYR A 155 1.45 0.67 0.70
N MET A 156 1.44 0.84 -0.62
CA MET A 156 2.46 1.63 -1.33
C MET A 156 2.52 3.05 -0.79
N LYS A 157 1.38 3.74 -0.64
CA LYS A 157 1.36 5.08 -0.06
C LYS A 157 2.04 5.15 1.32
N THR A 158 1.82 4.15 2.16
CA THR A 158 2.38 4.13 3.53
C THR A 158 3.89 4.00 3.49
N GLU A 159 4.41 3.05 2.71
CA GLU A 159 5.86 2.85 2.52
C GLU A 159 6.52 4.09 1.89
N TRP A 160 5.92 4.66 0.86
CA TRP A 160 6.47 5.81 0.15
C TRP A 160 6.46 7.08 1.01
N ARG A 161 5.49 7.22 1.92
CA ARG A 161 5.45 8.33 2.88
C ARG A 161 6.65 8.30 3.83
N VAL A 162 7.11 7.13 4.26
CA VAL A 162 8.29 6.99 5.13
C VAL A 162 9.54 7.47 4.39
N VAL A 163 9.72 7.02 3.14
CA VAL A 163 10.85 7.45 2.28
C VAL A 163 10.81 8.95 2.00
N ALA A 164 9.62 9.50 1.72
CA ALA A 164 9.45 10.93 1.50
C ALA A 164 9.80 11.76 2.74
N ILE A 165 9.39 11.34 3.94
CA ILE A 165 9.76 12.01 5.20
C ILE A 165 11.28 12.02 5.39
N PHE A 166 11.93 10.86 5.20
CA PHE A 166 13.39 10.76 5.32
C PHE A 166 14.11 11.70 4.34
N ASN A 167 13.65 11.76 3.09
CA ASN A 167 14.20 12.63 2.06
C ASN A 167 14.03 14.12 2.40
N VAL A 168 12.86 14.53 2.91
CA VAL A 168 12.59 15.90 3.35
C VAL A 168 13.52 16.31 4.50
N VAL A 169 13.72 15.41 5.48
CA VAL A 169 14.65 15.66 6.60
C VAL A 169 16.07 15.87 6.09
N LEU A 170 16.54 15.02 5.16
CA LEU A 170 17.86 15.17 4.54
C LEU A 170 18.00 16.50 3.81
N PHE A 171 16.98 16.91 3.04
CA PHE A 171 16.97 18.18 2.33
C PHE A 171 17.06 19.39 3.28
N VAL A 172 16.36 19.35 4.42
CA VAL A 172 16.44 20.41 5.45
C VAL A 172 17.84 20.50 6.04
N VAL A 173 18.48 19.36 6.35
CA VAL A 173 19.85 19.34 6.87
C VAL A 173 20.83 19.95 5.85
N LEU A 174 20.71 19.59 4.57
CA LEU A 174 21.54 20.17 3.51
C LEU A 174 21.33 21.68 3.37
N CYS A 175 20.09 22.16 3.48
CA CYS A 175 19.80 23.59 3.49
C CYS A 175 20.52 24.31 4.64
N ILE A 176 20.46 23.76 5.86
CA ILE A 176 21.13 24.33 7.03
C ILE A 176 22.64 24.42 6.81
N ILE A 177 23.27 23.34 6.35
CA ILE A 177 24.71 23.32 6.04
C ILE A 177 25.06 24.36 4.97
N TYR A 178 24.24 24.48 3.93
CA TYR A 178 24.42 25.48 2.88
C TYR A 178 24.34 26.92 3.42
N PHE A 179 23.37 27.21 4.28
CA PHE A 179 23.24 28.52 4.92
C PHE A 179 24.44 28.83 5.81
N VAL A 180 24.87 27.90 6.66
CA VAL A 180 26.05 28.08 7.52
C VAL A 180 27.32 28.27 6.69
N GLY A 181 27.52 27.47 5.64
CA GLY A 181 28.65 27.59 4.72
C GLY A 181 28.65 28.91 3.93
N CYS A 182 27.47 29.41 3.54
CA CYS A 182 27.34 30.73 2.92
C CYS A 182 27.61 31.87 3.92
N CYS A 183 27.15 31.74 5.16
CA CYS A 183 27.43 32.70 6.23
C CYS A 183 28.93 32.75 6.54
N ALA A 184 29.60 31.61 6.65
CA ALA A 184 31.04 31.53 6.88
C ALA A 184 31.85 32.16 5.73
N ARG A 185 31.51 31.82 4.47
CA ARG A 185 32.16 32.41 3.29
C ARG A 185 31.96 33.92 3.19
N ARG A 186 30.75 34.42 3.45
CA ARG A 186 30.47 35.87 3.46
C ARG A 186 31.25 36.59 4.57
N ASN A 187 31.42 35.97 5.73
CA ASN A 187 32.20 36.58 6.81
C ASN A 187 33.70 36.66 6.46
N ALA A 188 34.27 35.59 5.89
CA ALA A 188 35.68 35.58 5.46
C ALA A 188 35.96 36.58 4.31
N ALA A 189 35.01 36.76 3.38
CA ALA A 189 35.14 37.75 2.32
C ALA A 189 35.13 39.20 2.86
N ARG A 190 34.35 39.48 3.92
CA ARG A 190 34.29 40.81 4.55
C ARG A 190 35.50 41.14 5.42
N SER A 191 36.18 40.14 6.00
CA SER A 191 37.43 40.38 6.73
C SER A 191 38.58 40.70 5.78
N HIS A 192 38.61 40.09 4.60
CA HIS A 192 39.65 40.33 3.60
C HIS A 192 39.54 41.70 2.89
N SER A 193 38.34 42.29 2.81
CA SER A 193 38.14 43.61 2.21
C SER A 193 38.40 44.78 3.19
N LYS A 194 38.68 44.48 4.47
CA LYS A 194 38.96 45.47 5.52
C LYS A 194 40.44 45.48 5.95
N ALA A 195 41.25 44.56 5.42
CA ALA A 195 42.71 44.55 5.52
C ALA A 195 43.30 45.21 4.27
#